data_AF-A0A2W6E4T2-F1
#
_entry.id   AF-A0A2W6E4T2-F1
#
_cell.length_a   1.000
_cell.length_b   1.000
_cell.length_c   1.000
_cell.angle_alpha   90.00
_cell.angle_beta   90.00
_cell.angle_gamma   90.00
#
_symmetry.space_group_name_H-M   'P 1'
#
loop_
_entity.id
_entity.type
_entity.pdbx_description
1 polymer ?
#
loop_
_entity_poly.entity_id
_entity_poly.type
_entity_poly.pdbx_seq_one_letter_code
_entity_poly.pdbx_strand_id
1 'polypeptide(L)'
;MVGMDAKSTEETRHRRQAGDALRRWTEQGHPAGVVRVLQRQGFGTVATGQLLAGTADGDRAGTLFEGTMDTVALSLLSFAVSTPGTAKGHVTDVNALDAGLACAGGAQLLGHPLPASAALGGALADGEPCALASTVDGSAVLVAAGAGLKDVGDRHPRRPLATAAGRIGG
;
A
#
# COMPACT_ATOMS: atom_id res chain seq x y z
N MET A 1 -19.05 17.19 11.57
CA MET A 1 -18.04 17.44 10.52
C MET A 1 -16.71 16.97 11.08
N VAL A 2 -16.35 15.71 10.84
CA VAL A 2 -15.15 15.10 11.44
C VAL A 2 -13.94 15.71 10.74
N GLY A 3 -12.98 16.22 11.52
CA GLY A 3 -11.74 16.79 10.99
C GLY A 3 -11.00 15.73 10.19
N MET A 4 -10.87 15.96 8.88
CA MET A 4 -9.99 15.15 8.05
C MET A 4 -8.56 15.61 8.37
N ASP A 5 -7.81 14.78 9.11
CA ASP A 5 -6.44 15.09 9.49
C ASP A 5 -5.60 15.31 8.23
N ALA A 6 -4.73 16.34 8.23
CA ALA A 6 -3.92 16.71 7.06
C ALA A 6 -3.13 15.53 6.46
N LYS A 7 -2.71 14.59 7.31
CA LYS A 7 -2.04 13.34 6.91
C LYS A 7 -2.90 12.43 6.04
N SER A 8 -4.22 12.36 6.32
CA SER A 8 -5.18 11.61 5.50
C SER A 8 -5.36 12.24 4.12
N THR A 9 -5.31 13.57 4.04
CA THR A 9 -5.38 14.31 2.77
C THR A 9 -4.13 14.09 1.92
N GLU A 10 -2.95 14.05 2.54
CA GLU A 10 -1.68 13.80 1.86
C GLU A 10 -1.55 12.37 1.36
N GLU A 11 -1.93 11.38 2.18
CA GLU A 11 -1.98 9.98 1.75
C GLU A 11 -2.92 9.79 0.55
N THR A 12 -4.10 10.43 0.60
CA THR A 12 -5.05 10.42 -0.52
C THR A 12 -4.45 11.06 -1.77
N ARG A 13 -3.68 12.15 -1.62
CA ARG A 13 -2.99 12.81 -2.73
C ARG A 13 -1.93 11.90 -3.35
N HIS A 14 -1.05 11.29 -2.56
CA HIS A 14 -0.02 10.38 -3.06
C HIS A 14 -0.62 9.19 -3.80
N ARG A 15 -1.73 8.67 -3.29
CA ARG A 15 -2.48 7.58 -3.94
C ARG A 15 -3.05 7.99 -5.29
N ARG A 16 -3.69 9.16 -5.37
CA ARG A 16 -4.23 9.68 -6.64
C ARG A 16 -3.13 9.95 -7.67
N GLN A 17 -2.00 10.53 -7.24
CA GLN A 17 -0.84 10.76 -8.10
C GLN A 17 -0.26 9.46 -8.65
N ALA A 18 -0.14 8.42 -7.82
CA ALA A 18 0.26 7.08 -8.29
C ALA A 18 -0.75 6.51 -9.29
N GLY A 19 -2.05 6.69 -9.03
CA GLY A 19 -3.12 6.29 -9.96
C GLY A 19 -3.02 6.97 -11.33
N ASP A 20 -2.85 8.29 -11.34
CA ASP A 20 -2.69 9.07 -12.57
C ASP A 20 -1.45 8.65 -13.36
N ALA A 21 -0.35 8.33 -12.66
CA ALA A 21 0.86 7.83 -13.30
C ALA A 21 0.66 6.47 -13.93
N LEU A 22 0.07 5.52 -13.21
CA LEU A 22 -0.23 4.17 -13.72
C LEU A 22 -1.16 4.21 -14.92
N ARG A 23 -2.20 5.06 -14.89
CA ARG A 23 -3.10 5.28 -16.02
C ARG A 23 -2.34 5.77 -17.25
N ARG A 24 -1.54 6.82 -17.09
CA ARG A 24 -0.74 7.40 -18.17
C ARG A 24 0.26 6.42 -18.77
N TRP A 25 1.02 5.70 -17.94
CA TRP A 25 1.99 4.72 -18.44
C TRP A 25 1.30 3.58 -19.20
N THR A 26 0.13 3.15 -18.75
CA THR A 26 -0.63 2.12 -19.45
C THR A 26 -1.13 2.60 -20.81
N GLU A 27 -1.63 3.84 -20.90
CA GLU A 27 -2.03 4.46 -22.16
C GLU A 27 -0.87 4.59 -23.15
N GLN A 28 0.35 4.78 -22.63
CA GLN A 28 1.58 4.84 -23.42
C GLN A 28 2.18 3.46 -23.74
N GLY A 29 1.60 2.37 -23.23
CA GLY A 29 2.13 1.02 -23.40
C GLY A 29 3.40 0.73 -22.59
N HIS A 30 3.72 1.54 -21.58
CA HIS A 30 4.86 1.33 -20.69
C HIS A 30 4.48 0.37 -19.55
N PRO A 31 5.12 -0.81 -19.46
CA PRO A 31 4.92 -1.72 -18.34
C PRO A 31 5.34 -1.07 -17.02
N ALA A 32 4.58 -1.35 -15.96
CA ALA A 32 4.87 -0.86 -14.62
C ALA A 32 5.17 -2.01 -13.66
N GLY A 33 6.10 -1.77 -12.74
CA GLY A 33 6.32 -2.53 -11.52
C GLY A 33 5.85 -1.75 -10.30
N VAL A 34 5.65 -2.45 -9.19
CA VAL A 34 5.33 -1.83 -7.90
C VAL A 34 6.18 -2.41 -6.78
N VAL A 35 6.49 -1.58 -5.80
CA VAL A 35 7.11 -1.94 -4.53
C VAL A 35 6.18 -1.54 -3.39
N ARG A 36 5.94 -2.47 -2.46
CA ARG A 36 5.05 -2.31 -1.31
C ARG A 36 5.67 -2.86 -0.05
N VAL A 37 5.18 -2.43 1.11
CA VAL A 37 5.62 -2.93 2.41
C VAL A 37 4.96 -4.28 2.69
N LEU A 38 5.76 -5.34 2.80
CA LEU A 38 5.30 -6.69 3.14
C LEU A 38 5.21 -6.88 4.67
N GLN A 39 6.27 -6.46 5.38
CA GLN A 39 6.34 -6.59 6.83
C GLN A 39 7.09 -5.41 7.43
N ARG A 40 6.71 -5.04 8.67
CA ARG A 40 7.39 -4.01 9.46
C ARG A 40 7.87 -4.61 10.78
N GLN A 41 8.99 -4.11 11.27
CA GLN A 41 9.58 -4.45 12.56
C GLN A 41 10.04 -3.14 13.20
N GLY A 42 9.46 -2.79 14.35
CA GLY A 42 9.48 -1.38 14.75
C GLY A 42 8.61 -0.54 13.82
N PHE A 43 8.92 0.75 13.71
CA PHE A 43 8.01 1.80 13.22
C PHE A 43 6.76 1.96 14.11
N GLY A 44 6.52 3.19 14.55
CA GLY A 44 5.24 3.57 15.15
C GLY A 44 4.11 3.55 14.12
N THR A 45 3.13 4.44 14.28
CA THR A 45 2.01 4.58 13.33
C THR A 45 2.48 5.20 12.00
N VAL A 46 2.84 4.35 11.03
CA VAL A 46 3.01 4.74 9.62
C VAL A 46 1.77 4.39 8.80
N ALA A 47 1.57 5.14 7.71
CA ALA A 47 0.43 4.96 6.81
C ALA A 47 0.41 3.53 6.25
N THR A 48 -0.79 2.94 6.18
CA THR A 48 -1.00 1.63 5.56
C THR A 48 -1.21 1.76 4.06
N GLY A 49 -0.82 0.76 3.28
CA GLY A 49 -1.07 0.78 1.83
C GLY A 49 -0.14 1.69 1.04
N GLN A 50 1.02 2.06 1.61
CA GLN A 50 2.09 2.74 0.87
C GLN A 50 2.52 1.89 -0.33
N LEU A 51 2.71 2.56 -1.46
CA LEU A 51 3.08 1.97 -2.73
C LEU A 51 4.00 2.94 -3.46
N LEU A 52 5.05 2.37 -4.04
CA LEU A 52 5.90 3.03 -5.02
C LEU A 52 5.75 2.27 -6.34
N ALA A 53 5.31 2.95 -7.39
CA ALA A 53 5.19 2.40 -8.74
C ALA A 53 6.27 3.00 -9.66
N GLY A 54 6.64 2.28 -10.71
CA GLY A 54 7.55 2.82 -11.72
C GLY A 54 7.69 1.97 -12.97
N THR A 55 8.34 2.53 -13.97
CA THR A 55 8.57 1.92 -15.29
C THR A 55 10.02 1.50 -15.46
N ALA A 56 10.31 0.75 -16.53
CA ALA A 56 11.68 0.35 -16.88
C ALA A 56 12.57 1.57 -17.23
N ASP A 57 11.97 2.66 -17.71
CA ASP A 57 12.66 3.89 -18.09
C ASP A 57 12.98 4.80 -16.89
N GLY A 58 12.58 4.39 -15.69
CA GLY A 58 12.91 5.07 -14.44
C GLY A 58 11.90 6.10 -13.96
N ASP A 59 10.75 6.25 -14.65
CA ASP A 59 9.61 7.03 -14.16
C ASP A 59 9.03 6.42 -12.89
N ARG A 60 8.53 7.26 -11.97
CA ARG A 60 8.12 6.83 -10.62
C ARG A 60 6.94 7.63 -10.09
N ALA A 61 6.13 6.99 -9.26
CA ALA A 61 5.06 7.66 -8.52
C ALA A 61 4.74 6.94 -7.20
N GLY A 62 4.37 7.71 -6.19
CA GLY A 62 4.17 7.22 -4.82
C GLY A 62 5.45 7.24 -3.99
N THR A 63 5.34 6.85 -2.72
CA THR A 63 6.44 6.88 -1.76
C THR A 63 6.25 5.79 -0.69
N LEU A 64 7.37 5.33 -0.13
CA LEU A 64 7.41 4.43 1.03
C LEU A 64 8.14 5.14 2.16
N PHE A 65 7.57 5.12 3.38
CA PHE A 65 8.18 5.70 4.57
C PHE A 65 8.75 7.13 4.36
N GLU A 66 8.01 8.00 3.69
CA GLU A 66 8.42 9.38 3.39
C GLU A 66 9.79 9.47 2.69
N GLY A 67 10.11 8.50 1.83
CA GLY A 67 11.35 8.47 1.05
C GLY A 67 12.58 7.90 1.78
N THR A 68 12.48 7.61 3.09
CA THR A 68 13.61 7.09 3.87
C THR A 68 14.11 5.70 3.42
N MET A 69 13.31 4.98 2.64
CA MET A 69 13.69 3.69 2.06
C MET A 69 14.05 3.76 0.57
N ASP A 70 14.14 4.95 -0.04
CA ASP A 70 14.31 5.10 -1.49
C ASP A 70 15.51 4.32 -2.04
N THR A 71 16.66 4.34 -1.37
CA THR A 71 17.84 3.58 -1.82
C THR A 71 17.53 2.09 -2.05
N VAL A 72 16.78 1.48 -1.13
CA VAL A 72 16.40 0.05 -1.20
C VAL A 72 15.21 -0.15 -2.13
N ALA A 73 14.19 0.70 -2.03
CA ALA A 73 12.96 0.59 -2.80
C ALA A 73 13.19 0.82 -4.30
N LEU A 74 14.02 1.78 -4.68
CA LEU A 74 14.34 2.10 -6.07
C LEU A 74 15.18 0.99 -6.71
N SER A 75 16.15 0.46 -5.98
CA SER A 75 16.94 -0.69 -6.43
C SER A 75 16.06 -1.92 -6.64
N LEU A 76 15.06 -2.14 -5.79
CA LEU A 76 14.09 -3.23 -5.98
C LEU A 76 13.14 -2.95 -7.14
N LEU A 77 12.68 -1.71 -7.29
CA LEU A 77 11.74 -1.28 -8.32
C LEU A 77 12.30 -1.48 -9.73
N SER A 78 13.60 -1.24 -9.95
CA SER A 78 14.22 -1.44 -11.27
C SER A 78 14.12 -2.89 -11.78
N PHE A 79 14.06 -3.87 -10.87
CA PHE A 79 13.81 -5.26 -11.24
C PHE A 79 12.33 -5.62 -11.26
N ALA A 80 11.54 -4.98 -10.39
CA ALA A 80 10.13 -5.28 -10.18
C ALA A 80 9.26 -5.09 -11.44
N VAL A 81 9.71 -4.34 -12.44
CA VAL A 81 8.97 -4.22 -13.72
C VAL A 81 8.89 -5.57 -14.46
N SER A 82 9.88 -6.44 -14.27
CA SER A 82 10.00 -7.71 -15.00
C SER A 82 9.99 -8.93 -14.08
N THR A 83 10.53 -8.81 -12.86
CA THR A 83 10.78 -9.96 -11.98
C THR A 83 10.37 -9.64 -10.54
N PRO A 84 9.59 -10.50 -9.88
CA PRO A 84 9.30 -10.38 -8.45
C PRO A 84 10.56 -10.47 -7.58
N GLY A 85 10.56 -9.79 -6.44
CA GLY A 85 11.67 -9.82 -5.50
C GLY A 85 11.32 -9.21 -4.16
N THR A 86 12.16 -9.48 -3.16
CA THR A 86 12.04 -8.83 -1.85
C THR A 86 13.35 -8.17 -1.46
N ALA A 87 13.26 -7.11 -0.67
CA ALA A 87 14.42 -6.44 -0.09
C ALA A 87 14.13 -6.06 1.35
N LYS A 88 15.18 -6.02 2.17
CA LYS A 88 15.08 -5.53 3.56
C LYS A 88 15.75 -4.16 3.64
N GLY A 89 15.07 -3.23 4.29
CA GLY A 89 15.56 -1.89 4.56
C GLY A 89 15.47 -1.56 6.04
N HIS A 90 16.31 -0.63 6.48
CA HIS A 90 16.28 -0.10 7.83
C HIS A 90 16.33 1.43 7.78
N VAL A 91 15.47 2.06 8.59
CA VAL A 91 15.45 3.50 8.80
C VAL A 91 16.02 3.75 10.18
N THR A 92 17.10 4.53 10.25
CA THR A 92 17.74 4.96 11.50
C THR A 92 16.91 6.04 12.18
N ASP A 93 17.16 6.30 13.47
CA ASP A 93 16.45 7.35 14.21
C ASP A 93 16.65 8.73 13.60
N VAL A 94 17.87 9.04 13.14
CA VAL A 94 18.19 10.30 12.48
C VAL A 94 17.35 10.47 11.21
N ASN A 95 17.37 9.46 10.33
CA ASN A 95 16.61 9.51 9.08
C ASN A 95 15.10 9.54 9.32
N ALA A 96 14.62 8.87 10.37
CA ALA A 96 13.21 8.90 10.75
C ALA A 96 12.78 10.30 11.16
N LEU A 97 13.54 10.96 12.03
CA LEU A 97 13.24 12.32 12.50
C LEU A 97 13.31 13.34 11.36
N ASP A 98 14.34 13.27 10.52
CA ASP A 98 14.51 14.17 9.37
C ASP A 98 13.35 14.07 8.37
N ALA A 99 12.77 12.87 8.24
CA ALA A 99 11.63 12.60 7.36
C ALA A 99 10.26 12.75 8.05
N GLY A 100 10.21 13.20 9.31
CA GLY A 100 8.96 13.36 10.06
C GLY A 100 8.26 12.04 10.44
N LEU A 101 8.98 10.91 10.40
CA LEU A 101 8.50 9.65 10.94
C LEU A 101 8.59 9.66 12.47
N ALA A 102 7.64 8.98 13.12
CA ALA A 102 7.58 8.94 14.57
C ALA A 102 8.72 8.09 15.19
N CYS A 103 9.17 7.03 14.51
CA CYS A 103 10.20 6.12 15.01
C CYS A 103 10.99 5.49 13.86
N ALA A 104 12.23 5.07 14.16
CA ALA A 104 13.02 4.14 13.37
C ALA A 104 12.38 2.74 13.25
N GLY A 105 12.92 1.92 12.33
CA GLY A 105 12.46 0.55 12.16
C GLY A 105 13.06 -0.17 10.95
N GLY A 106 12.80 -1.47 10.88
CA GLY A 106 13.09 -2.32 9.73
C GLY A 106 11.83 -2.66 8.95
N ALA A 107 11.93 -2.78 7.63
CA ALA A 107 10.85 -3.29 6.80
C ALA A 107 11.35 -4.30 5.77
N GLN A 108 10.49 -5.24 5.45
CA GLN A 108 10.60 -6.06 4.25
C GLN A 108 9.71 -5.47 3.18
N LEU A 109 10.30 -5.21 2.02
CA LEU A 109 9.63 -4.73 0.83
C LEU A 109 9.41 -5.90 -0.15
N LEU A 110 8.29 -5.84 -0.86
CA LEU A 110 7.94 -6.74 -1.96
C LEU A 110 7.81 -5.92 -3.23
N GLY A 111 8.61 -6.28 -4.24
CA GLY A 111 8.54 -5.76 -5.60
C GLY A 111 7.95 -6.83 -6.53
N HIS A 112 7.05 -6.45 -7.43
CA HIS A 112 6.57 -7.35 -8.47
C HIS A 112 6.04 -6.59 -9.70
N PRO A 113 5.96 -7.25 -10.87
CA PRO A 113 5.31 -6.68 -12.05
C PRO A 113 3.85 -6.38 -11.76
N LEU A 114 3.32 -5.28 -12.27
CA LEU A 114 1.94 -4.88 -12.05
C LEU A 114 1.07 -5.25 -13.25
N PRO A 115 0.40 -6.41 -13.26
CA PRO A 115 -0.61 -6.71 -14.26
C PRO A 115 -1.80 -5.76 -14.08
N ALA A 116 -2.53 -5.50 -15.17
CA ALA A 116 -3.75 -4.67 -15.14
C ALA A 116 -3.55 -3.28 -14.48
N SER A 117 -2.40 -2.65 -14.72
CA SER A 117 -2.05 -1.32 -14.21
C SER A 117 -3.10 -0.25 -14.53
N ALA A 118 -3.82 -0.34 -15.65
CA ALA A 118 -4.94 0.56 -15.97
C ALA A 118 -6.07 0.49 -14.94
N ALA A 119 -6.47 -0.71 -14.52
CA ALA A 119 -7.60 -0.89 -13.60
C ALA A 119 -7.26 -0.35 -12.21
N LEU A 120 -6.05 -0.64 -11.71
CA LEU A 120 -5.57 -0.07 -10.46
C LEU A 120 -5.39 1.44 -10.59
N GLY A 121 -4.79 1.90 -11.68
CA GLY A 121 -4.52 3.31 -11.93
C GLY A 121 -5.77 4.18 -11.92
N GLY A 122 -6.80 3.78 -12.68
CA GLY A 122 -8.09 4.46 -12.69
C GLY A 122 -8.73 4.51 -11.31
N ALA A 123 -8.79 3.38 -10.60
CA ALA A 123 -9.43 3.34 -9.29
C ALA A 123 -8.71 4.23 -8.26
N LEU A 124 -7.38 4.22 -8.24
CA LEU A 124 -6.61 5.07 -7.33
C LEU A 124 -6.76 6.56 -7.67
N ALA A 125 -6.75 6.92 -8.96
CA ALA A 125 -6.91 8.29 -9.44
C ALA A 125 -8.30 8.85 -9.10
N ASP A 126 -9.34 8.05 -9.32
CA ASP A 126 -10.73 8.46 -9.14
C ASP A 126 -11.13 8.38 -7.65
N GLY A 127 -10.41 7.59 -6.84
CA GLY A 127 -10.71 7.34 -5.43
C GLY A 127 -11.76 6.25 -5.25
N GLU A 128 -11.87 5.35 -6.23
CA GLU A 128 -12.77 4.20 -6.20
C GLU A 128 -12.16 3.04 -5.39
N PRO A 129 -13.00 2.15 -4.82
CA PRO A 129 -12.53 0.94 -4.15
C PRO A 129 -11.66 0.07 -5.06
N CYS A 130 -10.49 -0.32 -4.56
CA CYS A 130 -9.60 -1.26 -5.24
C CYS A 130 -8.81 -2.11 -4.25
N ALA A 131 -8.36 -3.27 -4.72
CA ALA A 131 -7.49 -4.17 -3.99
C ALA A 131 -6.36 -4.65 -4.90
N LEU A 132 -5.14 -4.67 -4.35
CA LEU A 132 -3.98 -5.30 -4.96
C LEU A 132 -3.49 -6.39 -4.00
N ALA A 133 -3.71 -7.64 -4.37
CA ALA A 133 -3.29 -8.81 -3.62
C ALA A 133 -2.14 -9.49 -4.35
N SER A 134 -1.20 -10.05 -3.59
CA SER A 134 -0.11 -10.85 -4.15
C SER A 134 0.29 -11.94 -3.17
N THR A 135 0.93 -13.00 -3.69
CA THR A 135 1.69 -13.91 -2.86
C THR A 135 2.89 -13.18 -2.23
N VAL A 136 3.41 -13.71 -1.13
CA VAL A 136 4.50 -13.09 -0.37
C VAL A 136 5.83 -13.03 -1.15
N ASP A 137 5.98 -13.89 -2.15
CA ASP A 137 7.10 -13.93 -3.09
C ASP A 137 6.82 -13.11 -4.37
N GLY A 138 5.61 -12.56 -4.53
CA GLY A 138 5.17 -11.79 -5.69
C GLY A 138 5.00 -12.61 -6.97
N SER A 139 5.04 -13.95 -6.90
CA SER A 139 4.88 -14.83 -8.07
C SER A 139 3.46 -14.81 -8.66
N ALA A 140 2.45 -14.48 -7.85
CA ALA A 140 1.10 -14.25 -8.32
C ALA A 140 0.55 -12.92 -7.79
N VAL A 141 -0.18 -12.22 -8.65
CA VAL A 141 -0.72 -10.88 -8.39
C VAL A 141 -2.14 -10.81 -8.92
N LEU A 142 -3.04 -10.23 -8.11
CA LEU A 142 -4.43 -9.96 -8.47
C LEU A 142 -4.76 -8.49 -8.22
N VAL A 143 -5.34 -7.86 -9.23
CA VAL A 143 -5.91 -6.51 -9.14
C VAL A 143 -7.43 -6.62 -9.23
N ALA A 144 -8.13 -6.03 -8.27
CA ALA A 144 -9.57 -5.85 -8.31
C ALA A 144 -9.89 -4.36 -8.15
N ALA A 145 -10.86 -3.85 -8.91
CA ALA A 145 -11.28 -2.46 -8.86
C ALA A 145 -12.78 -2.34 -9.07
N GLY A 146 -13.38 -1.29 -8.52
CA GLY A 146 -14.76 -0.88 -8.76
C GLY A 146 -15.70 -1.07 -7.56
N ALA A 147 -16.90 -0.52 -7.71
CA ALA A 147 -17.90 -0.39 -6.64
C ALA A 147 -18.37 -1.73 -6.03
N GLY A 148 -18.11 -2.87 -6.67
CA GLY A 148 -18.39 -4.20 -6.11
C GLY A 148 -17.53 -4.56 -4.89
N LEU A 149 -16.43 -3.84 -4.64
CA LEU A 149 -15.51 -4.10 -3.52
C LEU A 149 -15.94 -3.43 -2.19
N LYS A 150 -17.01 -2.65 -2.19
CA LYS A 150 -17.50 -1.92 -1.01
C LYS A 150 -17.91 -2.79 0.19
N ASP A 151 -18.16 -4.09 -0.04
CA ASP A 151 -18.62 -5.04 0.99
C ASP A 151 -17.53 -6.01 1.47
N VAL A 152 -16.26 -5.80 1.09
CA VAL A 152 -15.15 -6.69 1.47
C VAL A 152 -14.56 -6.26 2.83
N GLY A 153 -15.34 -6.45 3.90
CA GLY A 153 -14.84 -6.40 5.28
C GLY A 153 -15.77 -5.79 6.32
N ASP A 154 -16.74 -6.55 6.83
CA ASP A 154 -16.79 -7.02 8.23
C ASP A 154 -18.00 -7.97 8.43
N ARG A 155 -17.77 -9.28 8.39
CA ARG A 155 -18.70 -10.28 8.95
C ARG A 155 -17.96 -11.15 9.94
N HIS A 156 -17.42 -10.54 11.00
CA HIS A 156 -17.33 -11.26 12.25
C HIS A 156 -18.73 -11.29 12.88
N PRO A 157 -19.45 -12.43 12.97
CA PRO A 157 -20.66 -12.48 13.76
C PRO A 157 -20.25 -12.18 15.20
N ARG A 158 -20.60 -10.99 15.70
CA ARG A 158 -20.54 -10.73 17.14
C ARG A 158 -21.39 -11.80 17.80
N ARG A 159 -20.74 -12.77 18.41
CA ARG A 159 -21.39 -13.77 19.25
C ARG A 159 -22.14 -12.97 20.33
N PRO A 160 -23.48 -13.04 20.42
CA PRO A 160 -24.19 -12.28 21.43
C PRO A 160 -23.68 -12.72 22.80
N LEU A 161 -23.29 -11.75 23.62
CA LEU A 161 -22.94 -11.97 25.02
C LEU A 161 -24.18 -12.58 25.68
N ALA A 162 -24.13 -13.86 26.02
CA ALA A 162 -25.23 -14.52 26.70
C ALA A 162 -25.51 -13.75 28.00
N THR A 163 -26.66 -13.08 28.07
CA THR A 163 -27.14 -12.46 29.29
C THR A 163 -27.50 -13.59 30.25
N ALA A 164 -26.60 -13.92 31.18
CA ALA A 164 -26.91 -14.80 32.29
C ALA A 164 -27.86 -14.07 33.26
N ALA A 165 -29.14 -13.99 32.89
CA ALA A 165 -30.22 -13.66 33.80
C ALA A 165 -30.80 -14.96 34.37
N GLY A 166 -30.02 -15.63 35.22
CA GLY A 166 -30.48 -16.72 36.06
C GLY A 166 -31.18 -16.14 37.29
N ARG A 167 -32.51 -16.22 37.29
CA ARG A 167 -33.39 -15.76 38.37
C ARG A 167 -33.07 -16.45 39.70
N ILE A 168 -33.02 -15.62 40.74
CA ILE A 168 -33.40 -15.95 42.12
C ILE A 168 -34.88 -16.38 42.18
N GLY A 169 -35.20 -17.46 42.89
CA GLY A 169 -36.56 -17.76 43.35
C GLY A 169 -36.99 -19.22 43.22
N GLY A 170 -36.99 -19.93 44.36
CA GLY A 170 -37.48 -21.29 44.56
C GLY A 170 -37.00 -21.83 45.88
#